data_AF-X0RKP4-F1
#
_entry.id   AF-X0RKP4-F1
#
_cell.length_a   1.000
_cell.length_b   1.000
_cell.length_c   1.000
_cell.angle_alpha   90.00
_cell.angle_beta   90.00
_cell.angle_gamma   90.00
#
_symmetry.space_group_name_H-M   'P 1'
#
loop_
_entity.id
_entity.type
_entity.pdbx_description
1 polymer ?
#
loop_
_entity_poly.entity_id
_entity_poly.type
_entity_poly.pdbx_seq_one_letter_code
_entity_poly.pdbx_strand_id
1 'polypeptide(L)'
;EIYHHIKEGVISRGWKDQILMYTNQIRIYQDKLESDNKLREIEISKIQKRKEFEESQKVKTESIPLEKLKEIESKQSKKLEEQNFQKEITGIVDKAEKLAREYEIAKKSALKEGKDLGETPYFEIIEIYIKLRNKVLTRGWTDQALIYANQIKIYQEKLERDKKLRQIELEKVQKQKEFEESLKVKAAVLTVDKLKNLESLSKQEQDGEKFEREIDDLVDNAEKLAREYDLAIKKGQFEKECPYLIIAESYKKIREKVYARGWKDEADIYGNQINHYREKYERDKRLRELEAKKVEKQKDFKESLKITKEVKKLKLQEIQAIESKDKETDGLLNEAMDLINETENEVRSYELSLKKDLLNYESPYEKAISNYEKARKLFQKIGWKEEAHRLISTITFYKEKKVKNDNLRLLEQQKLEVSKVKLKYKPKEEVFAHEKKIIEFEKIKEATTKESEEIFNTINRAERLAQEYEIKKKKGIFNIESPYEEIINMYTTAKKE
;
A
#
# COMPACT_ATOMS: atom_id res chain seq x y z
N GLU A 1 24.98 -26.22 5.62
CA GLU A 1 25.52 -27.56 5.94
C GLU A 1 26.99 -27.55 6.35
N ILE A 2 27.93 -27.06 5.51
CA ILE A 2 29.38 -27.01 5.84
C ILE A 2 29.68 -26.35 7.20
N TYR A 3 29.09 -25.17 7.46
CA TYR A 3 29.26 -24.47 8.74
C TYR A 3 28.71 -25.22 9.97
N HIS A 4 27.67 -26.03 9.79
CA HIS A 4 27.16 -26.90 10.87
C HIS A 4 28.16 -28.01 11.19
N HIS A 5 28.72 -28.64 10.17
CA HIS A 5 29.72 -29.70 10.35
C HIS A 5 31.00 -29.17 11.01
N ILE A 6 31.46 -27.98 10.61
CA ILE A 6 32.59 -27.31 11.25
C ILE A 6 32.26 -26.97 12.71
N LYS A 7 31.06 -26.43 12.98
CA LYS A 7 30.61 -26.12 14.36
C LYS A 7 30.63 -27.36 15.24
N GLU A 8 30.15 -28.51 14.78
CA GLU A 8 30.21 -29.77 15.57
C GLU A 8 31.64 -30.26 15.82
N GLY A 9 32.53 -30.13 14.83
CA GLY A 9 33.96 -30.39 15.00
C GLY A 9 34.65 -29.45 15.99
N VAL A 10 34.20 -28.21 16.10
CA VAL A 10 34.72 -27.23 17.07
C VAL A 10 34.13 -27.46 18.47
N ILE A 11 32.85 -27.85 18.57
CA ILE A 11 32.19 -28.23 19.84
C ILE A 11 32.90 -29.42 20.46
N SER A 12 33.19 -30.47 19.68
CA SER A 12 33.88 -31.68 20.17
C SER A 12 35.31 -31.40 20.66
N ARG A 13 35.95 -30.30 20.23
CA ARG A 13 37.29 -29.87 20.66
C ARG A 13 37.28 -28.83 21.79
N GLY A 14 36.11 -28.37 22.24
CA GLY A 14 35.98 -27.43 23.37
C GLY A 14 36.38 -25.98 23.08
N TRP A 15 36.43 -25.58 21.81
CA TRP A 15 36.92 -24.27 21.38
C TRP A 15 35.83 -23.18 21.42
N LYS A 16 35.59 -22.61 22.61
CA LYS A 16 34.44 -21.73 22.90
C LYS A 16 34.30 -20.51 21.99
N ASP A 17 35.38 -19.81 21.68
CA ASP A 17 35.34 -18.58 20.86
C ASP A 17 34.94 -18.88 19.41
N GLN A 18 35.47 -19.99 18.87
CA GLN A 18 35.16 -20.47 17.54
C GLN A 18 33.71 -20.97 17.45
N ILE A 19 33.16 -21.57 18.51
CA ILE A 19 31.73 -21.97 18.56
C ILE A 19 30.82 -20.74 18.41
N LEU A 20 31.14 -19.63 19.09
CA LEU A 20 30.36 -18.41 19.01
C LEU A 20 30.45 -17.79 17.60
N MET A 21 31.66 -17.73 17.03
CA MET A 21 31.89 -17.24 15.67
C MET A 21 31.08 -18.03 14.63
N TYR A 22 31.15 -19.36 14.66
CA TYR A 22 30.40 -20.19 13.70
C TYR A 22 28.89 -20.16 13.93
N THR A 23 28.44 -20.01 15.19
CA THR A 23 27.01 -19.84 15.48
C THR A 23 26.46 -18.54 14.91
N ASN A 24 27.19 -17.44 15.06
CA ASN A 24 26.83 -16.15 14.44
C ASN A 24 26.84 -16.25 12.92
N GLN A 25 27.82 -16.92 12.33
CA GLN A 25 27.92 -17.09 10.89
C GLN A 25 26.75 -17.92 10.33
N ILE A 26 26.36 -19.00 11.01
CA ILE A 26 25.19 -19.81 10.65
C ILE A 26 23.93 -18.93 10.68
N ARG A 27 23.73 -18.12 11.72
CA ARG A 27 22.58 -17.21 11.82
C ARG A 27 22.53 -16.22 10.65
N ILE A 28 23.65 -15.56 10.33
CA ILE A 28 23.73 -14.62 9.20
C ILE A 28 23.32 -15.30 7.87
N TYR A 29 23.77 -16.54 7.65
CA TYR A 29 23.42 -17.27 6.43
C TYR A 29 21.97 -17.77 6.43
N GLN A 30 21.41 -18.11 7.59
CA GLN A 30 19.98 -18.42 7.72
C GLN A 30 19.11 -17.19 7.40
N ASP A 31 19.45 -16.02 7.93
CA ASP A 31 18.72 -14.76 7.64
C ASP A 31 18.78 -14.40 6.14
N LYS A 32 19.95 -14.61 5.50
CA LYS A 32 20.12 -14.41 4.06
C LYS A 32 19.29 -15.39 3.24
N LEU A 33 19.24 -16.66 3.65
CA LEU A 33 18.43 -17.69 2.99
C LEU A 33 16.93 -17.38 3.10
N GLU A 34 16.47 -16.96 4.28
CA GLU A 34 15.08 -16.55 4.49
C GLU A 34 14.71 -15.33 3.63
N SER A 35 15.63 -14.37 3.51
CA SER A 35 15.45 -13.19 2.64
C SER A 35 15.39 -13.56 1.16
N ASP A 36 16.24 -14.49 0.69
CA ASP A 36 16.21 -15.00 -0.69
C ASP A 36 14.90 -15.74 -0.99
N ASN A 37 14.44 -16.59 -0.06
CA ASN A 37 13.16 -17.30 -0.18
C ASN A 37 11.98 -16.31 -0.30
N LYS A 38 11.94 -15.27 0.54
CA LYS A 38 10.92 -14.21 0.44
C LYS A 38 10.95 -13.48 -0.90
N LEU A 39 12.15 -13.20 -1.44
CA LEU A 39 12.29 -12.58 -2.76
C LEU A 39 11.77 -13.48 -3.88
N ARG A 40 12.05 -14.79 -3.83
CA ARG A 40 11.54 -15.77 -4.80
C ARG A 40 10.02 -15.92 -4.71
N GLU A 41 9.44 -15.95 -3.51
CA GLU A 41 7.99 -15.96 -3.32
C GLU A 41 7.33 -14.70 -3.91
N ILE A 42 7.93 -13.53 -3.69
CA ILE A 42 7.47 -12.27 -4.31
C ILE A 42 7.54 -12.36 -5.84
N GLU A 43 8.62 -12.90 -6.40
CA GLU A 43 8.79 -13.05 -7.85
C GLU A 43 7.78 -14.04 -8.46
N ILE A 44 7.57 -15.19 -7.82
CA ILE A 44 6.53 -16.16 -8.20
C ILE A 44 5.15 -15.50 -8.15
N SER A 45 4.84 -14.74 -7.09
CA SER A 45 3.56 -14.02 -6.99
C SER A 45 3.38 -12.97 -8.09
N LYS A 46 4.45 -12.28 -8.50
CA LYS A 46 4.43 -11.31 -9.61
C LYS A 46 4.20 -12.01 -10.94
N ILE A 47 4.85 -13.15 -11.17
CA ILE A 47 4.65 -13.97 -12.38
C ILE A 47 3.21 -14.47 -12.44
N GLN A 48 2.66 -14.95 -11.32
CA GLN A 48 1.30 -15.46 -11.26
C GLN A 48 0.26 -14.35 -11.49
N LYS A 49 0.43 -13.17 -10.87
CA LYS A 49 -0.42 -12.00 -11.15
C LYS A 49 -0.34 -11.54 -12.61
N ARG A 50 0.83 -11.64 -13.26
CA ARG A 50 0.96 -11.35 -14.70
C ARG A 50 0.21 -12.36 -15.55
N LYS A 51 0.32 -13.66 -15.24
CA LYS A 51 -0.42 -14.72 -15.93
C LYS A 51 -1.93 -14.58 -15.77
N GLU A 52 -2.41 -14.32 -14.56
CA GLU A 52 -3.83 -14.05 -14.29
C GLU A 52 -4.33 -12.82 -15.06
N PHE A 53 -3.51 -11.76 -15.13
CA PHE A 53 -3.84 -10.57 -15.91
C PHE A 53 -3.90 -10.88 -17.42
N GLU A 54 -2.94 -11.62 -17.96
CA GLU A 54 -2.92 -12.04 -19.37
C GLU A 54 -4.10 -12.98 -19.70
N GLU A 55 -4.44 -13.92 -18.83
CA GLU A 55 -5.63 -14.77 -18.99
C GLU A 55 -6.92 -13.95 -18.92
N SER A 56 -7.01 -12.97 -18.01
CA SER A 56 -8.15 -12.05 -17.94
C SER A 56 -8.28 -11.16 -19.17
N GLN A 57 -7.17 -10.87 -19.87
CA GLN A 57 -7.19 -10.19 -21.17
C GLN A 57 -7.62 -11.14 -22.29
N LYS A 58 -7.15 -12.39 -22.30
CA LYS A 58 -7.54 -13.40 -23.31
C LYS A 58 -9.03 -13.70 -23.29
N VAL A 59 -9.64 -13.78 -22.09
CA VAL A 59 -11.09 -13.98 -21.91
C VAL A 59 -11.90 -12.75 -22.36
N LYS A 60 -11.30 -11.55 -22.42
CA LYS A 60 -11.98 -10.33 -22.92
C LYS A 60 -11.81 -10.08 -24.42
N THR A 61 -10.87 -10.78 -25.09
CA THR A 61 -10.61 -10.60 -26.52
C THR A 61 -11.56 -11.33 -27.47
N GLU A 62 -12.46 -12.19 -26.98
CA GLU A 62 -13.38 -12.93 -27.87
C GLU A 62 -14.56 -12.11 -28.43
N SER A 63 -14.71 -10.82 -28.08
CA SER A 63 -15.62 -9.93 -28.83
C SER A 63 -15.29 -8.44 -28.74
N ILE A 64 -14.02 -8.06 -28.90
CA ILE A 64 -13.70 -6.63 -29.10
C ILE A 64 -13.81 -6.33 -30.60
N PRO A 65 -14.75 -5.45 -31.03
CA PRO A 65 -14.86 -5.05 -32.43
C PRO A 65 -13.55 -4.45 -32.93
N LEU A 66 -13.11 -4.85 -34.13
CA LEU A 66 -11.83 -4.48 -34.76
C LEU A 66 -11.55 -2.96 -34.79
N GLU A 67 -12.58 -2.13 -34.75
CA GLU A 67 -12.51 -0.67 -34.67
C GLU A 67 -11.92 -0.16 -33.35
N LYS A 68 -12.24 -0.80 -32.21
CA LYS A 68 -11.70 -0.40 -30.90
C LYS A 68 -10.21 -0.72 -30.77
N LEU A 69 -9.74 -1.77 -31.43
CA LEU A 69 -8.32 -2.11 -31.50
C LEU A 69 -7.52 -1.03 -32.26
N LYS A 70 -8.00 -0.60 -33.42
CA LYS A 70 -7.40 0.51 -34.18
C LYS A 70 -7.37 1.81 -33.38
N GLU A 71 -8.43 2.08 -32.60
CA GLU A 71 -8.47 3.26 -31.74
C GLU A 71 -7.42 3.19 -30.62
N ILE A 72 -7.24 2.02 -29.99
CA ILE A 72 -6.23 1.80 -28.94
C ILE A 72 -4.80 1.93 -29.51
N GLU A 73 -4.53 1.31 -30.66
CA GLU A 73 -3.23 1.43 -31.34
C GLU A 73 -2.93 2.90 -31.70
N SER A 74 -3.92 3.64 -32.20
CA SER A 74 -3.76 5.07 -32.51
C SER A 74 -3.48 5.90 -31.25
N LYS A 75 -4.12 5.58 -30.11
CA LYS A 75 -3.89 6.26 -28.82
C LYS A 75 -2.49 5.92 -28.27
N GLN A 76 -2.05 4.68 -28.39
CA GLN A 76 -0.72 4.27 -27.95
C GLN A 76 0.38 4.90 -28.80
N SER A 77 0.22 4.92 -30.12
CA SER A 77 1.13 5.59 -31.05
C SER A 77 1.25 7.08 -30.74
N LYS A 78 0.12 7.80 -30.58
CA LYS A 78 0.12 9.21 -30.17
C LYS A 78 0.82 9.44 -28.83
N LYS A 79 0.62 8.55 -27.84
CA LYS A 79 1.28 8.65 -26.54
C LYS A 79 2.80 8.44 -26.63
N LEU A 80 3.25 7.50 -27.46
CA LEU A 80 4.67 7.24 -27.68
C LEU A 80 5.34 8.42 -28.42
N GLU A 81 4.68 8.97 -29.44
CA GLU A 81 5.12 10.18 -30.13
C GLU A 81 5.26 11.36 -29.18
N GLU A 82 4.28 11.54 -28.28
CA GLU A 82 4.31 12.60 -27.28
C GLU A 82 5.46 12.44 -26.28
N GLN A 83 5.70 11.21 -25.81
CA GLN A 83 6.84 10.92 -24.93
C GLN A 83 8.19 11.17 -25.62
N ASN A 84 8.31 10.80 -26.89
CA ASN A 84 9.53 11.03 -27.66
C ASN A 84 9.75 12.53 -27.89
N PHE A 85 8.70 13.28 -28.17
CA PHE A 85 8.74 14.74 -28.29
C PHE A 85 9.15 15.42 -26.98
N GLN A 86 8.60 14.98 -25.85
CA GLN A 86 9.02 15.46 -24.53
C GLN A 86 10.50 15.21 -24.25
N LYS A 87 11.00 14.00 -24.56
CA LYS A 87 12.43 13.67 -24.39
C LYS A 87 13.32 14.55 -25.28
N GLU A 88 12.92 14.80 -26.52
CA GLU A 88 13.64 15.69 -27.43
C GLU A 88 13.72 17.11 -26.87
N ILE A 89 12.60 17.66 -26.38
CA ILE A 89 12.56 18.98 -25.75
C ILE A 89 13.50 19.04 -24.55
N THR A 90 13.42 18.06 -23.64
CA THR A 90 14.28 18.02 -22.45
C THR A 90 15.75 18.01 -22.81
N GLY A 91 16.16 17.19 -23.80
CA GLY A 91 17.57 17.16 -24.24
C GLY A 91 18.05 18.49 -24.83
N ILE A 92 17.19 19.23 -25.53
CA ILE A 92 17.52 20.56 -26.07
C ILE A 92 17.62 21.61 -24.93
N VAL A 93 16.73 21.56 -23.94
CA VAL A 93 16.78 22.43 -22.74
C VAL A 93 18.06 22.17 -21.95
N ASP A 94 18.38 20.91 -21.67
CA ASP A 94 19.59 20.52 -20.94
C ASP A 94 20.86 21.05 -21.62
N LYS A 95 20.90 21.02 -22.97
CA LYS A 95 22.00 21.58 -23.74
C LYS A 95 22.13 23.10 -23.54
N ALA A 96 21.03 23.84 -23.60
CA ALA A 96 21.02 25.29 -23.38
C ALA A 96 21.46 25.66 -21.94
N GLU A 97 20.96 24.93 -20.94
CA GLU A 97 21.33 25.15 -19.54
C GLU A 97 22.80 24.82 -19.26
N LYS A 98 23.33 23.76 -19.89
CA LYS A 98 24.74 23.40 -19.80
C LYS A 98 25.64 24.51 -20.37
N LEU A 99 25.32 25.03 -21.56
CA LEU A 99 26.05 26.17 -22.15
C LEU A 99 26.03 27.40 -21.23
N ALA A 100 24.86 27.73 -20.67
CA ALA A 100 24.73 28.86 -19.76
C ALA A 100 25.60 28.70 -18.51
N ARG A 101 25.60 27.50 -17.92
CA ARG A 101 26.34 27.20 -16.70
C ARG A 101 27.85 27.22 -16.93
N GLU A 102 28.33 26.58 -17.99
CA GLU A 102 29.75 26.54 -18.34
C GLU A 102 30.30 27.95 -18.57
N TYR A 103 29.53 28.81 -19.24
CA TYR A 103 29.90 30.20 -19.45
C TYR A 103 29.95 31.02 -18.17
N GLU A 104 28.97 30.89 -17.28
CA GLU A 104 28.96 31.64 -16.01
C GLU A 104 30.13 31.23 -15.10
N ILE A 105 30.57 29.97 -15.16
CA ILE A 105 31.77 29.50 -14.48
C ILE A 105 33.01 30.13 -15.12
N ALA A 106 33.16 30.01 -16.45
CA ALA A 106 34.30 30.56 -17.18
C ALA A 106 34.42 32.08 -17.02
N LYS A 107 33.29 32.79 -16.98
CA LYS A 107 33.22 34.23 -16.75
C LYS A 107 33.76 34.60 -15.37
N LYS A 108 33.35 33.88 -14.33
CA LYS A 108 33.85 34.14 -12.97
C LYS A 108 35.34 33.85 -12.81
N SER A 109 35.88 32.82 -13.47
CA SER A 109 37.32 32.55 -13.46
C SER A 109 38.11 33.60 -14.24
N ALA A 110 37.65 33.98 -15.43
CA ALA A 110 38.32 34.97 -16.27
C ALA A 110 38.41 36.34 -15.57
N LEU A 111 37.34 36.77 -14.90
CA LEU A 111 37.32 38.01 -14.12
C LEU A 111 38.32 38.00 -12.94
N LYS A 112 38.55 36.84 -12.32
CA LYS A 112 39.54 36.71 -11.24
C LYS A 112 40.98 36.73 -11.77
N GLU A 113 41.18 36.16 -12.95
CA GLU A 113 42.50 36.03 -13.58
C GLU A 113 42.86 37.22 -14.47
N GLY A 114 41.94 38.16 -14.69
CA GLY A 114 42.11 39.28 -15.63
C GLY A 114 42.24 38.84 -17.09
N LYS A 115 41.69 37.67 -17.44
CA LYS A 115 41.71 37.13 -18.81
C LYS A 115 40.52 37.62 -19.62
N ASP A 116 40.70 37.76 -20.93
CA ASP A 116 39.63 38.10 -21.85
C ASP A 116 38.48 37.08 -21.77
N LEU A 117 37.27 37.61 -21.59
CA LEU A 117 36.04 36.84 -21.68
C LEU A 117 35.82 36.50 -23.15
N GLY A 118 35.99 35.22 -23.54
CA GLY A 118 35.70 34.74 -24.89
C GLY A 118 34.25 35.02 -25.34
N GLU A 119 33.86 34.58 -26.54
CA GLU A 119 32.52 34.86 -27.10
C GLU A 119 31.37 34.43 -26.17
N THR A 120 30.28 35.22 -26.15
CA THR A 120 29.12 34.95 -25.30
C THR A 120 28.21 33.89 -25.92
N PRO A 121 27.92 32.76 -25.26
CA PRO A 121 27.01 31.73 -25.79
C PRO A 121 25.53 32.09 -25.59
N TYR A 122 25.21 33.24 -24.99
CA TYR A 122 23.82 33.66 -24.78
C TYR A 122 23.04 33.81 -26.09
N PHE A 123 23.70 34.17 -27.19
CA PHE A 123 23.06 34.23 -28.50
C PHE A 123 22.58 32.83 -28.95
N GLU A 124 23.44 31.82 -28.86
CA GLU A 124 23.10 30.44 -29.18
C GLU A 124 21.97 29.90 -28.28
N ILE A 125 22.01 30.23 -26.98
CA ILE A 125 20.97 29.83 -26.03
C ILE A 125 19.61 30.45 -26.39
N ILE A 126 19.59 31.74 -26.77
CA ILE A 126 18.38 32.43 -27.23
C ILE A 126 17.82 31.73 -28.48
N GLU A 127 18.67 31.39 -29.45
CA GLU A 127 18.24 30.65 -30.65
C GLU A 127 17.65 29.27 -30.31
N ILE A 128 18.24 28.56 -29.36
CA ILE A 128 17.73 27.27 -28.89
C ILE A 128 16.30 27.44 -28.32
N TYR A 129 16.08 28.43 -27.46
CA TYR A 129 14.75 28.66 -26.89
C TYR A 129 13.73 29.18 -27.90
N ILE A 130 14.14 29.96 -28.92
CA ILE A 130 13.27 30.35 -30.04
C ILE A 130 12.82 29.10 -30.81
N LYS A 131 13.74 28.18 -31.13
CA LYS A 131 13.44 26.92 -31.81
C LYS A 131 12.49 26.06 -30.98
N LEU A 132 12.73 25.93 -29.67
CA LEU A 132 11.85 25.21 -28.74
C LEU A 132 10.45 25.83 -28.69
N ARG A 133 10.35 27.15 -28.51
CA ARG A 133 9.08 27.87 -28.48
C ARG A 133 8.25 27.60 -29.72
N ASN A 134 8.85 27.67 -30.90
CA ASN A 134 8.16 27.41 -32.15
C ASN A 134 7.73 25.93 -32.26
N LYS A 135 8.57 24.97 -31.85
CA LYS A 135 8.23 23.53 -31.84
C LYS A 135 7.05 23.21 -30.92
N VAL A 136 6.99 23.78 -29.72
CA VAL A 136 5.86 23.53 -28.82
C VAL A 136 4.59 24.25 -29.29
N LEU A 137 4.73 25.43 -29.89
CA LEU A 137 3.59 26.17 -30.42
C LEU A 137 2.92 25.45 -31.60
N THR A 138 3.70 24.82 -32.50
CA THR A 138 3.13 24.02 -33.61
C THR A 138 2.35 22.79 -33.12
N ARG A 139 2.61 22.31 -31.90
CA ARG A 139 1.84 21.25 -31.23
C ARG A 139 0.67 21.75 -30.40
N GLY A 140 0.44 23.07 -30.33
CA GLY A 140 -0.63 23.68 -29.55
C GLY A 140 -0.35 23.81 -28.05
N TRP A 141 0.91 23.67 -27.62
CA TRP A 141 1.30 23.76 -26.21
C TRP A 141 1.62 25.20 -25.81
N THR A 142 0.56 26.00 -25.64
CA THR A 142 0.66 27.45 -25.41
C THR A 142 1.36 27.82 -24.11
N ASP A 143 1.14 27.05 -23.05
CA ASP A 143 1.70 27.35 -21.72
C ASP A 143 3.21 27.15 -21.70
N GLN A 144 3.68 26.06 -22.30
CA GLN A 144 5.11 25.78 -22.48
C GLN A 144 5.75 26.82 -23.41
N ALA A 145 5.06 27.24 -24.47
CA ALA A 145 5.54 28.30 -25.35
C ALA A 145 5.75 29.63 -24.60
N LEU A 146 4.88 29.95 -23.64
CA LEU A 146 5.00 31.13 -22.78
C LEU A 146 6.20 31.03 -21.84
N ILE A 147 6.44 29.85 -21.25
CA ILE A 147 7.63 29.60 -20.41
C ILE A 147 8.91 29.86 -21.22
N TYR A 148 9.01 29.34 -22.46
CA TYR A 148 10.18 29.58 -23.30
C TYR A 148 10.31 31.02 -23.77
N ALA A 149 9.19 31.74 -23.99
CA ALA A 149 9.23 33.18 -24.26
C ALA A 149 9.86 33.97 -23.10
N ASN A 150 9.53 33.62 -21.86
CA ASN A 150 10.15 34.23 -20.68
C ASN A 150 11.63 33.90 -20.57
N GLN A 151 12.04 32.67 -20.87
CA GLN A 151 13.46 32.29 -20.91
C GLN A 151 14.24 33.09 -21.96
N ILE A 152 13.68 33.29 -23.16
CA ILE A 152 14.28 34.16 -24.20
C ILE A 152 14.55 35.56 -23.64
N LYS A 153 13.55 36.16 -22.96
CA LYS A 153 13.69 37.48 -22.34
C LYS A 153 14.80 37.53 -21.29
N ILE A 154 14.86 36.53 -20.40
CA ILE A 154 15.90 36.43 -19.36
C ILE A 154 17.30 36.41 -20.00
N TYR A 155 17.49 35.62 -21.07
CA TYR A 155 18.79 35.52 -21.73
C TYR A 155 19.13 36.76 -22.57
N GLN A 156 18.15 37.47 -23.13
CA GLN A 156 18.36 38.78 -23.76
C GLN A 156 18.88 39.81 -22.73
N GLU A 157 18.28 39.87 -21.54
CA GLU A 157 18.72 40.74 -20.46
C GLU A 157 20.13 40.37 -19.95
N LYS A 158 20.48 39.07 -19.94
CA LYS A 158 21.85 38.62 -19.62
C LYS A 158 22.86 39.04 -20.69
N LEU A 159 22.52 38.90 -21.97
CA LEU A 159 23.36 39.31 -23.09
C LEU A 159 23.65 40.82 -23.05
N GLU A 160 22.63 41.65 -22.83
CA GLU A 160 22.81 43.11 -22.73
C GLU A 160 23.67 43.52 -21.52
N ARG A 161 23.51 42.85 -20.38
CA ARG A 161 24.40 43.06 -19.22
C ARG A 161 25.83 42.66 -19.52
N ASP A 162 26.05 41.58 -20.27
CA ASP A 162 27.40 41.15 -20.66
C ASP A 162 28.08 42.15 -21.58
N LYS A 163 27.36 42.68 -22.59
CA LYS A 163 27.87 43.75 -23.46
C LYS A 163 28.31 44.99 -22.67
N LYS A 164 27.49 45.42 -21.69
CA LYS A 164 27.83 46.54 -20.82
C LYS A 164 29.08 46.28 -19.98
N LEU A 165 29.22 45.07 -19.44
CA LEU A 165 30.41 44.70 -18.67
C LEU A 165 31.68 44.76 -19.54
N ARG A 166 31.64 44.23 -20.76
CA ARG A 166 32.76 44.30 -21.70
C ARG A 166 33.12 45.74 -22.08
N GLN A 167 32.12 46.60 -22.27
CA GLN A 167 32.37 48.02 -22.54
C GLN A 167 33.10 48.69 -21.37
N ILE A 168 32.67 48.42 -20.14
CA ILE A 168 33.34 48.96 -18.93
C ILE A 168 34.78 48.45 -18.83
N GLU A 169 35.02 47.17 -19.14
CA GLU A 169 36.38 46.61 -19.15
C GLU A 169 37.27 47.26 -20.20
N LEU A 170 36.76 47.48 -21.42
CA LEU A 170 37.47 48.19 -22.48
C LEU A 170 37.80 49.64 -22.06
N GLU A 171 36.85 50.35 -21.46
CA GLU A 171 37.07 51.71 -20.94
C GLU A 171 38.11 51.74 -19.81
N LYS A 172 38.11 50.74 -18.93
CA LYS A 172 39.13 50.62 -17.87
C LYS A 172 40.51 50.41 -18.45
N VAL A 173 40.66 49.50 -19.41
CA VAL A 173 41.94 49.25 -20.10
C VAL A 173 42.42 50.50 -20.83
N GLN A 174 41.51 51.23 -21.49
CA GLN A 174 41.86 52.46 -22.19
C GLN A 174 42.30 53.57 -21.22
N LYS A 175 41.56 53.81 -20.13
CA LYS A 175 41.96 54.75 -19.09
C LYS A 175 43.30 54.39 -18.45
N GLN A 176 43.58 53.11 -18.25
CA GLN A 176 44.85 52.65 -17.72
C GLN A 176 46.01 52.93 -18.69
N LYS A 177 45.82 52.71 -19.99
CA LYS A 177 46.81 53.07 -21.02
C LYS A 177 47.05 54.58 -21.08
N GLU A 178 45.99 55.39 -21.08
CA GLU A 178 46.08 56.85 -21.05
C GLU A 178 46.82 57.35 -19.80
N PHE A 179 46.57 56.73 -18.64
CA PHE A 179 47.28 57.02 -17.40
C PHE A 179 48.77 56.68 -17.50
N GLU A 180 49.12 55.48 -18.01
CA GLU A 180 50.52 55.08 -18.22
C GLU A 180 51.25 55.99 -19.22
N GLU A 181 50.58 56.42 -20.29
CA GLU A 181 51.12 57.41 -21.24
C GLU A 181 51.33 58.77 -20.57
N SER A 182 50.38 59.22 -19.74
CA SER A 182 50.51 60.47 -18.99
C SER A 182 51.66 60.44 -17.98
N LEU A 183 51.95 59.26 -17.40
CA LEU A 183 53.09 59.05 -16.52
C LEU A 183 54.41 59.09 -17.29
N LYS A 184 54.46 58.53 -18.51
CA LYS A 184 55.65 58.62 -19.39
C LYS A 184 55.96 60.07 -19.80
N VAL A 185 54.95 60.91 -20.02
CA VAL A 185 55.13 62.32 -20.41
C VAL A 185 55.55 63.21 -19.23
N LYS A 186 55.20 62.85 -17.99
CA LYS A 186 55.46 63.69 -16.79
C LYS A 186 56.78 63.40 -16.06
N ALA A 187 57.58 62.43 -16.51
CA ALA A 187 58.90 62.14 -15.92
C ALA A 187 59.94 63.26 -16.10
N ALA A 188 59.65 64.33 -16.86
CA ALA A 188 60.62 65.37 -17.19
C ALA A 188 60.64 66.61 -16.27
N VAL A 189 59.55 67.00 -15.59
CA VAL A 189 59.57 68.19 -14.69
C VAL A 189 58.47 68.09 -13.61
N LEU A 190 58.84 67.62 -12.41
CA LEU A 190 58.00 67.69 -11.21
C LEU A 190 58.56 68.73 -10.23
N THR A 191 57.90 69.88 -10.15
CA THR A 191 58.14 70.96 -9.18
C THR A 191 57.49 70.66 -7.82
N VAL A 192 58.13 71.11 -6.74
CA VAL A 192 57.81 70.81 -5.32
C VAL A 192 56.36 71.16 -4.90
N ASP A 193 55.72 72.15 -5.53
CA ASP A 193 54.31 72.50 -5.22
C ASP A 193 53.31 71.45 -5.70
N LYS A 194 53.63 70.66 -6.73
CA LYS A 194 52.77 69.55 -7.17
C LYS A 194 52.78 68.38 -6.17
N LEU A 195 53.87 68.20 -5.41
CA LEU A 195 53.98 67.18 -4.37
C LEU A 195 53.09 67.48 -3.17
N LYS A 196 52.96 68.75 -2.75
CA LYS A 196 52.04 69.12 -1.65
C LYS A 196 50.57 68.90 -2.02
N ASN A 197 50.19 69.23 -3.26
CA ASN A 197 48.82 68.98 -3.73
C ASN A 197 48.51 67.48 -3.87
N LEU A 198 49.49 66.67 -4.30
CA LEU A 198 49.37 65.21 -4.31
C LEU A 198 49.24 64.61 -2.91
N GLU A 199 49.96 65.14 -1.92
CA GLU A 199 49.86 64.68 -0.54
C GLU A 199 48.49 64.99 0.07
N SER A 200 47.90 66.17 -0.23
CA SER A 200 46.53 66.49 0.21
C SER A 200 45.46 65.63 -0.47
N LEU A 201 45.63 65.34 -1.77
CA LEU A 201 44.73 64.44 -2.51
C LEU A 201 44.82 63.01 -1.95
N SER A 202 46.03 62.52 -1.66
CA SER A 202 46.23 61.18 -1.08
C SER A 202 45.62 61.05 0.32
N LYS A 203 45.70 62.08 1.16
CA LYS A 203 45.00 62.08 2.48
C LYS A 203 43.48 62.04 2.31
N GLN A 204 42.95 62.81 1.36
CA GLN A 204 41.52 62.81 1.05
C GLN A 204 41.04 61.44 0.50
N GLU A 205 41.86 60.78 -0.32
CA GLU A 205 41.59 59.42 -0.81
C GLU A 205 41.62 58.40 0.34
N GLN A 206 42.62 58.44 1.22
CA GLN A 206 42.69 57.54 2.38
C GLN A 206 41.50 57.71 3.33
N ASP A 207 41.02 58.94 3.53
CA ASP A 207 39.83 59.21 4.34
C ASP A 207 38.53 58.80 3.63
N GLY A 208 38.53 58.78 2.29
CA GLY A 208 37.49 58.17 1.47
C GLY A 208 37.44 56.66 1.67
N GLU A 209 38.57 55.97 1.50
CA GLU A 209 38.66 54.51 1.65
C GLU A 209 38.29 54.04 3.07
N LYS A 210 38.73 54.75 4.11
CA LYS A 210 38.36 54.41 5.50
C LYS A 210 36.86 54.51 5.73
N PHE A 211 36.23 55.53 5.13
CA PHE A 211 34.79 55.70 5.22
C PHE A 211 34.03 54.62 4.45
N GLU A 212 34.46 54.29 3.24
CA GLU A 212 33.89 53.18 2.46
C GLU A 212 33.96 51.86 3.23
N ARG A 213 35.13 51.53 3.79
CA ARG A 213 35.29 50.33 4.64
C ARG A 213 34.36 50.33 5.86
N GLU A 214 34.17 51.47 6.51
CA GLU A 214 33.24 51.58 7.64
C GLU A 214 31.78 51.30 7.20
N ILE A 215 31.39 51.78 6.03
CA ILE A 215 30.06 51.49 5.47
C ILE A 215 29.93 50.01 5.12
N ASP A 216 30.94 49.43 4.46
CA ASP A 216 30.96 48.01 4.10
C ASP A 216 30.84 47.11 5.34
N ASP A 217 31.59 47.40 6.40
CA ASP A 217 31.51 46.65 7.66
C ASP A 217 30.10 46.72 8.29
N LEU A 218 29.44 47.88 8.24
CA LEU A 218 28.08 48.03 8.75
C LEU A 218 27.06 47.25 7.91
N VAL A 219 27.24 47.25 6.59
CA VAL A 219 26.39 46.49 5.64
C VAL A 219 26.58 44.99 5.86
N ASP A 220 27.81 44.50 5.92
CA ASP A 220 28.12 43.08 6.11
C ASP A 220 27.57 42.56 7.43
N ASN A 221 27.69 43.33 8.50
CA ASN A 221 27.11 42.97 9.80
C ASN A 221 25.58 42.91 9.75
N ALA A 222 24.92 43.88 9.11
CA ALA A 222 23.47 43.90 8.92
C ALA A 222 22.98 42.70 8.09
N GLU A 223 23.68 42.37 7.00
CA GLU A 223 23.36 41.23 6.16
C GLU A 223 23.57 39.90 6.88
N LYS A 224 24.65 39.77 7.64
CA LYS A 224 24.95 38.58 8.44
C LYS A 224 23.83 38.32 9.46
N LEU A 225 23.40 39.35 10.20
CA LEU A 225 22.28 39.26 11.14
C LEU A 225 20.99 38.83 10.44
N ALA A 226 20.69 39.40 9.26
CA ALA A 226 19.53 39.03 8.47
C ALA A 226 19.56 37.54 8.06
N ARG A 227 20.70 37.08 7.54
CA ARG A 227 20.89 35.69 7.07
C ARG A 227 20.79 34.69 8.21
N GLU A 228 21.43 34.97 9.35
CA GLU A 228 21.36 34.10 10.53
C GLU A 228 19.94 33.96 11.07
N TYR A 229 19.16 35.04 11.05
CA TYR A 229 17.76 35.02 11.46
C TYR A 229 16.88 34.27 10.45
N ASP A 230 17.02 34.55 9.15
CA ASP A 230 16.30 33.85 8.08
C ASP A 230 16.53 32.33 8.14
N LEU A 231 17.76 31.90 8.48
CA LEU A 231 18.08 30.48 8.69
C LEU A 231 17.44 29.91 9.96
N ALA A 232 17.35 30.67 11.05
CA ALA A 232 16.71 30.23 12.29
C ALA A 232 15.19 30.00 12.08
N ILE A 233 14.52 30.94 11.39
CA ILE A 233 13.09 30.81 11.06
C ILE A 233 12.83 29.64 10.10
N LYS A 234 13.71 29.42 9.10
CA LYS A 234 13.62 28.23 8.23
C LYS A 234 13.77 26.91 9.00
N LYS A 235 14.50 26.91 10.12
CA LYS A 235 14.64 25.76 11.03
C LYS A 235 13.48 25.63 12.03
N GLY A 236 12.51 26.54 12.02
CA GLY A 236 11.37 26.55 12.94
C GLY A 236 11.67 27.13 14.32
N GLN A 237 12.79 27.83 14.50
CA GLN A 237 13.18 28.46 15.78
C GLN A 237 12.50 29.83 15.93
N PHE A 238 11.19 29.82 16.21
CA PHE A 238 10.40 31.05 16.38
C PHE A 238 10.66 31.78 17.71
N GLU A 239 11.44 31.20 18.63
CA GLU A 239 11.77 31.86 19.90
C GLU A 239 12.77 33.02 19.72
N LYS A 240 13.58 33.03 18.66
CA LYS A 240 14.58 34.08 18.42
C LYS A 240 13.89 35.41 18.12
N GLU A 241 14.35 36.50 18.73
CA GLU A 241 13.82 37.84 18.47
C GLU A 241 14.12 38.30 17.03
N CYS A 242 13.20 39.06 16.43
CA CYS A 242 13.31 39.52 15.05
C CYS A 242 14.29 40.71 14.94
N PRO A 243 15.46 40.57 14.28
CA PRO A 243 16.47 41.61 14.23
C PRO A 243 16.23 42.65 13.13
N TYR A 244 15.14 42.53 12.35
CA TYR A 244 14.92 43.38 11.17
C TYR A 244 14.78 44.86 11.50
N LEU A 245 14.29 45.22 12.69
CA LEU A 245 14.26 46.62 13.13
C LEU A 245 15.67 47.14 13.42
N ILE A 246 16.52 46.36 14.08
CA ILE A 246 17.91 46.73 14.36
C ILE A 246 18.68 46.91 13.03
N ILE A 247 18.44 46.02 12.07
CA ILE A 247 19.03 46.13 10.73
C ILE A 247 18.56 47.39 10.01
N ALA A 248 17.26 47.70 10.07
CA ALA A 248 16.72 48.94 9.48
C ALA A 248 17.32 50.21 10.13
N GLU A 249 17.60 50.18 11.43
CA GLU A 249 18.30 51.26 12.13
C GLU A 249 19.76 51.39 11.70
N SER A 250 20.48 50.28 11.49
CA SER A 250 21.84 50.29 10.95
C SER A 250 21.89 50.94 9.55
N TYR A 251 20.97 50.58 8.66
CA TYR A 251 20.87 51.22 7.34
C TYR A 251 20.45 52.69 7.42
N LYS A 252 19.66 53.08 8.42
CA LYS A 252 19.34 54.50 8.67
C LYS A 252 20.60 55.30 9.02
N LYS A 253 21.48 54.76 9.87
CA LYS A 253 22.77 55.39 10.22
C LYS A 253 23.70 55.49 9.01
N ILE A 254 23.79 54.43 8.20
CA ILE A 254 24.57 54.43 6.94
C ILE A 254 24.05 55.54 6.02
N ARG A 255 22.72 55.57 5.80
CA ARG A 255 22.07 56.58 4.94
C ARG A 255 22.39 58.01 5.38
N GLU A 256 22.31 58.29 6.68
CA GLU A 256 22.62 59.62 7.24
C GLU A 256 24.09 60.00 7.01
N LYS A 257 25.03 59.07 7.23
CA LYS A 257 26.46 59.28 6.99
C LYS A 257 26.79 59.56 5.52
N VAL A 258 26.23 58.75 4.62
CA VAL A 258 26.45 58.81 3.18
C VAL A 258 25.83 60.10 2.60
N TYR A 259 24.62 60.45 3.04
CA TYR A 259 23.95 61.69 2.64
C TYR A 259 24.72 62.94 3.10
N ALA A 260 25.26 62.94 4.32
CA ALA A 260 26.08 64.05 4.83
C ALA A 260 27.34 64.31 4.00
N ARG A 261 27.85 63.28 3.30
CA ARG A 261 29.01 63.36 2.40
C ARG A 261 28.65 63.78 0.96
N GLY A 262 27.36 63.97 0.68
CA GLY A 262 26.85 64.38 -0.64
C GLY A 262 26.53 63.23 -1.59
N TRP A 263 26.63 61.97 -1.15
CA TRP A 263 26.36 60.77 -1.92
C TRP A 263 24.86 60.45 -1.92
N LYS A 264 24.10 61.22 -2.70
CA LYS A 264 22.63 61.18 -2.67
C LYS A 264 22.05 59.89 -3.24
N ASP A 265 22.62 59.39 -4.32
CA ASP A 265 22.13 58.19 -5.00
C ASP A 265 22.31 56.96 -4.11
N GLU A 266 23.46 56.84 -3.44
CA GLU A 266 23.75 55.78 -2.47
C GLU A 266 22.84 55.89 -1.24
N ALA A 267 22.60 57.11 -0.73
CA ALA A 267 21.67 57.33 0.37
C ALA A 267 20.24 56.87 0.04
N ASP A 268 19.81 57.03 -1.21
CA ASP A 268 18.50 56.55 -1.67
C ASP A 268 18.46 55.01 -1.79
N ILE A 269 19.55 54.37 -2.24
CA ILE A 269 19.69 52.91 -2.22
C ILE A 269 19.52 52.36 -0.79
N TYR A 270 20.20 52.96 0.19
CA TYR A 270 20.05 52.57 1.59
C TYR A 270 18.65 52.90 2.15
N GLY A 271 18.01 53.97 1.65
CA GLY A 271 16.60 54.25 1.92
C GLY A 271 15.67 53.11 1.53
N ASN A 272 15.89 52.51 0.35
CA ASN A 272 15.14 51.35 -0.10
C ASN A 272 15.41 50.11 0.77
N GLN A 273 16.64 49.91 1.23
CA GLN A 273 16.97 48.82 2.16
C GLN A 273 16.24 48.96 3.50
N ILE A 274 16.14 50.18 4.05
CA ILE A 274 15.36 50.45 5.28
C ILE A 274 13.91 50.00 5.10
N ASN A 275 13.28 50.36 3.97
CA ASN A 275 11.91 49.97 3.67
C ASN A 275 11.76 48.45 3.52
N HIS A 276 12.67 47.80 2.79
CA HIS A 276 12.67 46.34 2.61
C HIS A 276 12.74 45.59 3.95
N TYR A 277 13.58 46.02 4.88
CA TYR A 277 13.69 45.38 6.20
C TYR A 277 12.48 45.68 7.11
N ARG A 278 11.85 46.85 7.00
CA ARG A 278 10.57 47.12 7.66
C ARG A 278 9.46 46.22 7.14
N GLU A 279 9.37 46.02 5.84
CA GLU A 279 8.41 45.08 5.23
C GLU A 279 8.68 43.63 5.65
N LYS A 280 9.95 43.23 5.75
CA LYS A 280 10.32 41.92 6.30
C LYS A 280 9.87 41.77 7.76
N TYR A 281 10.01 42.80 8.58
CA TYR A 281 9.53 42.81 9.97
C TYR A 281 8.01 42.62 10.05
N GLU A 282 7.23 43.35 9.26
CA GLU A 282 5.77 43.21 9.24
C GLU A 282 5.33 41.81 8.77
N ARG A 283 6.04 41.22 7.79
CA ARG A 283 5.80 39.83 7.37
C ARG A 283 6.11 38.84 8.48
N ASP A 284 7.20 39.02 9.21
CA ASP A 284 7.57 38.17 10.35
C ASP A 284 6.52 38.22 11.46
N LYS A 285 6.04 39.42 11.80
CA LYS A 285 4.95 39.63 12.76
C LYS A 285 3.70 38.83 12.39
N ARG A 286 3.27 38.89 11.12
CA ARG A 286 2.14 38.10 10.60
C ARG A 286 2.40 36.60 10.67
N LEU A 287 3.63 36.15 10.39
CA LEU A 287 3.99 34.73 10.50
C LEU A 287 3.87 34.23 11.94
N ARG A 288 4.33 35.01 12.93
CA ARG A 288 4.21 34.68 14.35
C ARG A 288 2.76 34.61 14.82
N GLU A 289 1.91 35.54 14.37
CA GLU A 289 0.47 35.51 14.67
C GLU A 289 -0.21 34.25 14.11
N LEU A 290 0.17 33.83 12.89
CA LEU A 290 -0.36 32.59 12.30
C LEU A 290 0.11 31.35 13.05
N GLU A 291 1.37 31.31 13.48
CA GLU A 291 1.91 30.18 14.23
C GLU A 291 1.26 30.07 15.62
N ALA A 292 1.06 31.19 16.31
CA ALA A 292 0.31 31.24 17.57
C ALA A 292 -1.11 30.66 17.42
N LYS A 293 -1.82 31.05 16.34
CA LYS A 293 -3.16 30.51 16.02
C LYS A 293 -3.13 29.00 15.72
N LYS A 294 -2.08 28.48 15.08
CA LYS A 294 -1.95 27.03 14.86
C LYS A 294 -1.75 26.28 16.17
N VAL A 295 -0.92 26.81 17.06
CA VAL A 295 -0.67 26.21 18.39
C VAL A 295 -1.97 26.18 19.20
N GLU A 296 -2.75 27.26 19.18
CA GLU A 296 -4.08 27.33 19.81
C GLU A 296 -5.02 26.28 19.23
N LYS A 297 -5.20 26.24 17.90
CA LYS A 297 -6.01 25.21 17.24
C LYS A 297 -5.56 23.78 17.57
N GLN A 298 -4.26 23.56 17.72
CA GLN A 298 -3.73 22.25 18.10
C GLN A 298 -4.06 21.88 19.55
N LYS A 299 -4.10 22.87 20.46
CA LYS A 299 -4.58 22.66 21.83
C LYS A 299 -6.07 22.32 21.83
N ASP A 300 -6.89 23.09 21.12
CA ASP A 300 -8.33 22.83 20.99
C ASP A 300 -8.60 21.44 20.40
N PHE A 301 -7.83 21.04 19.38
CA PHE A 301 -7.93 19.71 18.80
C PHE A 301 -7.54 18.61 19.79
N LYS A 302 -6.47 18.81 20.57
CA LYS A 302 -6.10 17.85 21.64
C LYS A 302 -7.16 17.77 22.74
N GLU A 303 -7.80 18.87 23.10
CA GLU A 303 -8.89 18.89 24.07
C GLU A 303 -10.14 18.18 23.55
N SER A 304 -10.54 18.43 22.31
CA SER A 304 -11.64 17.68 21.67
C SER A 304 -11.35 16.17 21.51
N LEU A 305 -10.09 15.78 21.31
CA LEU A 305 -9.65 14.38 21.34
C LEU A 305 -9.71 13.75 22.75
N LYS A 306 -9.53 14.53 23.83
CA LYS A 306 -9.74 14.04 25.19
C LYS A 306 -11.23 13.79 25.45
N ILE A 307 -12.09 14.73 25.06
CA ILE A 307 -13.55 14.62 25.20
C ILE A 307 -14.08 13.36 24.46
N THR A 308 -13.57 13.09 23.25
CA THR A 308 -13.99 11.89 22.48
C THR A 308 -13.49 10.56 23.03
N LYS A 309 -12.38 10.52 23.78
CA LYS A 309 -11.92 9.29 24.44
C LYS A 309 -12.80 8.90 25.61
N GLU A 310 -13.31 9.87 26.36
CA GLU A 310 -14.24 9.62 27.47
C GLU A 310 -15.60 9.13 26.97
N VAL A 311 -16.11 9.72 25.87
CA VAL A 311 -17.36 9.27 25.23
C VAL A 311 -17.23 7.84 24.65
N LYS A 312 -16.07 7.47 24.10
CA LYS A 312 -15.84 6.09 23.60
C LYS A 312 -15.81 5.04 24.72
N LYS A 313 -15.35 5.39 25.92
CA LYS A 313 -15.31 4.47 27.06
C LYS A 313 -16.71 4.11 27.56
N LEU A 314 -17.63 5.06 27.54
CA LEU A 314 -19.04 4.85 27.92
C LEU A 314 -19.77 3.94 26.92
N LYS A 315 -19.59 4.18 25.61
CA LYS A 315 -20.21 3.34 24.56
C LYS A 315 -19.70 1.89 24.56
N LEU A 316 -18.44 1.65 24.94
CA LEU A 316 -17.87 0.30 25.00
C LEU A 316 -18.49 -0.55 26.12
N GLN A 317 -18.81 0.06 27.26
CA GLN A 317 -19.49 -0.62 28.37
C GLN A 317 -20.94 -0.98 28.02
N GLU A 318 -21.62 -0.12 27.27
CA GLU A 318 -22.98 -0.37 26.78
C GLU A 318 -23.01 -1.52 25.75
N ILE A 319 -22.03 -1.57 24.83
CA ILE A 319 -21.89 -2.66 23.86
C ILE A 319 -21.57 -4.00 24.55
N GLN A 320 -20.68 -4.01 25.55
CA GLN A 320 -20.37 -5.25 26.29
C GLN A 320 -21.57 -5.79 27.07
N ALA A 321 -22.43 -4.90 27.59
CA ALA A 321 -23.66 -5.31 28.26
C ALA A 321 -24.67 -5.92 27.29
N ILE A 322 -24.76 -5.40 26.05
CA ILE A 322 -25.62 -5.97 24.99
C ILE A 322 -25.07 -7.33 24.53
N GLU A 323 -23.77 -7.44 24.25
CA GLU A 323 -23.14 -8.70 23.84
C GLU A 323 -23.27 -9.82 24.89
N SER A 324 -23.25 -9.48 26.18
CA SER A 324 -23.48 -10.46 27.24
C SER A 324 -24.91 -11.01 27.26
N LYS A 325 -25.90 -10.18 26.92
CA LYS A 325 -27.30 -10.60 26.82
C LYS A 325 -27.54 -11.46 25.58
N ASP A 326 -26.95 -11.09 24.46
CA ASP A 326 -27.09 -11.84 23.20
C ASP A 326 -26.51 -13.26 23.32
N LYS A 327 -25.36 -13.41 24.02
CA LYS A 327 -24.78 -14.74 24.30
C LYS A 327 -25.66 -15.62 25.19
N GLU A 328 -26.33 -15.03 26.17
CA GLU A 328 -27.26 -15.75 27.04
C GLU A 328 -28.50 -16.20 26.26
N THR A 329 -29.02 -15.36 25.36
CA THR A 329 -30.16 -15.74 24.51
C THR A 329 -29.81 -16.83 23.50
N ASP A 330 -28.60 -16.81 22.92
CA ASP A 330 -28.13 -17.83 21.99
C ASP A 330 -27.96 -19.19 22.68
N GLY A 331 -27.47 -19.20 23.92
CA GLY A 331 -27.34 -20.43 24.72
C GLY A 331 -28.69 -21.10 24.97
N LEU A 332 -29.69 -20.32 25.38
CA LEU A 332 -31.06 -20.82 25.61
C LEU A 332 -31.74 -21.29 24.32
N LEU A 333 -31.45 -20.64 23.18
CA LEU A 333 -31.95 -21.06 21.88
C LEU A 333 -31.38 -22.42 21.47
N ASN A 334 -30.07 -22.61 21.61
CA ASN A 334 -29.42 -23.89 21.28
C ASN A 334 -29.96 -25.03 22.13
N GLU A 335 -30.12 -24.81 23.45
CA GLU A 335 -30.71 -25.81 24.36
C GLU A 335 -32.14 -26.19 23.93
N ALA A 336 -32.95 -25.21 23.50
CA ALA A 336 -34.30 -25.48 23.00
C ALA A 336 -34.29 -26.31 21.71
N MET A 337 -33.37 -26.03 20.78
CA MET A 337 -33.25 -26.75 19.52
C MET A 337 -32.74 -28.18 19.71
N ASP A 338 -31.80 -28.39 20.62
CA ASP A 338 -31.28 -29.72 20.94
C ASP A 338 -32.37 -30.63 21.52
N LEU A 339 -33.20 -30.12 22.43
CA LEU A 339 -34.37 -30.83 22.97
C LEU A 339 -35.36 -31.26 21.89
N ILE A 340 -35.58 -30.41 20.88
CA ILE A 340 -36.47 -30.71 19.74
C ILE A 340 -35.85 -31.80 18.87
N ASN A 341 -34.57 -31.65 18.52
CA ASN A 341 -33.87 -32.58 17.65
C ASN A 341 -33.74 -33.98 18.28
N GLU A 342 -33.39 -34.06 19.56
CA GLU A 342 -33.34 -35.34 20.30
C GLU A 342 -34.69 -36.03 20.26
N THR A 343 -35.76 -35.27 20.51
CA THR A 343 -37.14 -35.78 20.51
C THR A 343 -37.57 -36.31 19.15
N GLU A 344 -37.33 -35.56 18.06
CA GLU A 344 -37.68 -35.98 16.71
C GLU A 344 -36.94 -37.26 16.30
N ASN A 345 -35.66 -37.36 16.67
CA ASN A 345 -34.87 -38.56 16.39
C ASN A 345 -35.36 -39.78 17.16
N GLU A 346 -35.70 -39.62 18.45
CA GLU A 346 -36.23 -40.71 19.28
C GLU A 346 -37.59 -41.19 18.74
N VAL A 347 -38.51 -40.28 18.47
CA VAL A 347 -39.82 -40.61 17.89
C VAL A 347 -39.66 -41.32 16.55
N ARG A 348 -38.81 -40.80 15.66
CA ARG A 348 -38.58 -41.42 14.34
C ARG A 348 -37.98 -42.82 14.47
N SER A 349 -37.01 -43.02 15.36
CA SER A 349 -36.40 -44.34 15.57
C SER A 349 -37.41 -45.36 16.11
N TYR A 350 -38.30 -44.92 16.99
CA TYR A 350 -39.40 -45.72 17.51
C TYR A 350 -40.41 -46.08 16.40
N GLU A 351 -40.86 -45.10 15.62
CA GLU A 351 -41.83 -45.32 14.53
C GLU A 351 -41.30 -46.28 13.46
N LEU A 352 -39.99 -46.27 13.18
CA LEU A 352 -39.35 -47.25 12.31
C LEU A 352 -39.32 -48.66 12.94
N SER A 353 -39.12 -48.74 14.26
CA SER A 353 -39.04 -50.00 15.01
C SER A 353 -40.42 -50.66 15.22
N LEU A 354 -41.50 -49.88 15.22
CA LEU A 354 -42.88 -50.39 15.34
C LEU A 354 -43.26 -51.39 14.24
N LYS A 355 -42.58 -51.39 13.10
CA LYS A 355 -42.81 -52.37 12.02
C LYS A 355 -42.34 -53.79 12.38
N LYS A 356 -41.48 -53.94 13.39
CA LYS A 356 -40.87 -55.22 13.77
C LYS A 356 -41.57 -55.87 14.96
N ASP A 357 -41.80 -55.11 16.03
CA ASP A 357 -42.44 -55.61 17.25
C ASP A 357 -42.98 -54.46 18.12
N LEU A 358 -44.29 -54.38 18.30
CA LEU A 358 -44.93 -53.26 19.01
C LEU A 358 -44.74 -53.34 20.54
N LEU A 359 -44.55 -54.54 21.09
CA LEU A 359 -44.60 -54.79 22.54
C LEU A 359 -43.24 -54.72 23.21
N ASN A 360 -42.16 -54.87 22.45
CA ASN A 360 -40.80 -54.92 22.99
C ASN A 360 -40.12 -53.54 23.16
N TYR A 361 -40.75 -52.46 22.70
CA TYR A 361 -40.20 -51.11 22.81
C TYR A 361 -41.05 -50.23 23.73
N GLU A 362 -40.43 -49.38 24.55
CA GLU A 362 -41.12 -48.36 25.33
C GLU A 362 -41.56 -47.19 24.43
N SER A 363 -42.68 -46.56 24.75
CA SER A 363 -43.25 -45.46 23.95
C SER A 363 -42.53 -44.15 24.26
N PRO A 364 -41.83 -43.51 23.30
CA PRO A 364 -41.09 -42.27 23.55
C PRO A 364 -42.00 -41.04 23.64
N TYR A 365 -43.31 -41.17 23.40
CA TYR A 365 -44.21 -40.02 23.30
C TYR A 365 -44.33 -39.22 24.60
N GLU A 366 -44.16 -39.85 25.77
CA GLU A 366 -44.15 -39.12 27.05
C GLU A 366 -42.90 -38.23 27.19
N LYS A 367 -41.73 -38.78 26.85
CA LYS A 367 -40.47 -38.02 26.83
C LYS A 367 -40.53 -36.89 25.81
N ALA A 368 -41.12 -37.14 24.64
CA ALA A 368 -41.33 -36.14 23.60
C ALA A 368 -42.16 -34.94 24.07
N ILE A 369 -43.30 -35.20 24.74
CA ILE A 369 -44.15 -34.16 25.30
C ILE A 369 -43.38 -33.31 26.32
N SER A 370 -42.63 -33.96 27.22
CA SER A 370 -41.83 -33.28 28.25
C SER A 370 -40.74 -32.39 27.64
N ASN A 371 -40.02 -32.87 26.63
CA ASN A 371 -38.98 -32.11 25.96
C ASN A 371 -39.54 -30.91 25.18
N TYR A 372 -40.67 -31.09 24.48
CA TYR A 372 -41.34 -29.98 23.81
C TYR A 372 -41.90 -28.92 24.79
N GLU A 373 -42.38 -29.32 25.96
CA GLU A 373 -42.80 -28.38 27.02
C GLU A 373 -41.61 -27.59 27.59
N LYS A 374 -40.43 -28.22 27.72
CA LYS A 374 -39.19 -27.53 28.12
C LYS A 374 -38.72 -26.55 27.05
N ALA A 375 -38.62 -26.98 25.79
CA ALA A 375 -38.25 -26.12 24.67
C ALA A 375 -39.17 -24.92 24.55
N ARG A 376 -40.49 -25.11 24.73
CA ARG A 376 -41.47 -24.02 24.77
C ARG A 376 -41.17 -22.99 25.86
N LYS A 377 -40.82 -23.43 27.08
CA LYS A 377 -40.46 -22.52 28.18
C LYS A 377 -39.18 -21.73 27.87
N LEU A 378 -38.21 -22.36 27.19
CA LEU A 378 -36.99 -21.68 26.75
C LEU A 378 -37.29 -20.61 25.69
N PHE A 379 -38.09 -20.91 24.68
CA PHE A 379 -38.54 -19.93 23.68
C PHE A 379 -39.30 -18.75 24.32
N GLN A 380 -40.14 -19.00 25.33
CA GLN A 380 -40.82 -17.92 26.07
C GLN A 380 -39.83 -17.03 26.83
N LYS A 381 -38.79 -17.60 27.44
CA LYS A 381 -37.77 -16.85 28.18
C LYS A 381 -36.97 -15.91 27.28
N ILE A 382 -36.65 -16.34 26.05
CA ILE A 382 -35.93 -15.50 25.07
C ILE A 382 -36.83 -14.54 24.28
N GLY A 383 -38.14 -14.53 24.57
CA GLY A 383 -39.09 -13.62 23.91
C GLY A 383 -39.65 -14.09 22.57
N TRP A 384 -39.34 -15.32 22.14
CA TRP A 384 -39.81 -15.94 20.90
C TRP A 384 -41.20 -16.57 21.09
N LYS A 385 -42.21 -15.69 21.19
CA LYS A 385 -43.59 -16.08 21.56
C LYS A 385 -44.28 -16.91 20.49
N GLU A 386 -43.98 -16.69 19.21
CA GLU A 386 -44.61 -17.39 18.09
C GLU A 386 -44.14 -18.85 18.03
N GLU A 387 -42.83 -19.10 18.14
CA GLU A 387 -42.25 -20.43 18.16
C GLU A 387 -42.72 -21.21 19.38
N ALA A 388 -42.74 -20.57 20.55
CA ALA A 388 -43.33 -21.15 21.75
C ALA A 388 -44.82 -21.52 21.56
N HIS A 389 -45.57 -20.73 20.79
CA HIS A 389 -46.97 -21.02 20.48
C HIS A 389 -47.11 -22.18 19.50
N ARG A 390 -46.26 -22.27 18.48
CA ARG A 390 -46.24 -23.39 17.51
C ARG A 390 -46.03 -24.73 18.22
N LEU A 391 -45.14 -24.77 19.21
CA LEU A 391 -44.88 -25.99 19.99
C LEU A 391 -46.11 -26.49 20.76
N ILE A 392 -47.11 -25.66 21.05
CA ILE A 392 -48.37 -26.11 21.68
C ILE A 392 -49.08 -27.11 20.77
N SER A 393 -49.13 -26.84 19.47
CA SER A 393 -49.77 -27.74 18.50
C SER A 393 -49.03 -29.07 18.41
N THR A 394 -47.69 -29.03 18.40
CA THR A 394 -46.84 -30.22 18.42
C THR A 394 -47.03 -31.05 19.69
N ILE A 395 -47.11 -30.40 20.86
CA ILE A 395 -47.40 -31.08 22.13
C ILE A 395 -48.76 -31.78 22.10
N THR A 396 -49.79 -31.11 21.60
CA THR A 396 -51.14 -31.70 21.45
C THR A 396 -51.13 -32.90 20.51
N PHE A 397 -50.44 -32.79 19.37
CA PHE A 397 -50.27 -33.88 18.41
C PHE A 397 -49.62 -35.13 19.05
N TYR A 398 -48.56 -34.95 19.85
CA TYR A 398 -47.91 -36.08 20.53
C TYR A 398 -48.75 -36.66 21.66
N LYS A 399 -49.56 -35.86 22.36
CA LYS A 399 -50.55 -36.36 23.34
C LYS A 399 -51.58 -37.27 22.66
N GLU A 400 -52.09 -36.88 21.49
CA GLU A 400 -53.00 -37.71 20.71
C GLU A 400 -52.34 -38.99 20.18
N LYS A 401 -51.11 -38.89 19.66
CA LYS A 401 -50.33 -40.06 19.22
C LYS A 401 -50.09 -41.05 20.35
N LYS A 402 -49.77 -40.57 21.56
CA LYS A 402 -49.59 -41.42 22.74
C LYS A 402 -50.85 -42.24 23.03
N VAL A 403 -52.02 -41.59 23.10
CA VAL A 403 -53.30 -42.27 23.35
C VAL A 403 -53.59 -43.34 22.29
N LYS A 404 -53.33 -43.02 21.01
CA LYS A 404 -53.48 -44.00 19.92
C LYS A 404 -52.54 -45.20 20.08
N ASN A 405 -51.28 -44.95 20.45
CA ASN A 405 -50.28 -45.99 20.67
C ASN A 405 -50.64 -46.88 21.85
N ASP A 406 -51.09 -46.30 22.96
CA ASP A 406 -51.51 -47.04 24.15
C ASP A 406 -52.72 -47.95 23.84
N ASN A 407 -53.68 -47.45 23.07
CA ASN A 407 -54.81 -48.27 22.58
C ASN A 407 -54.37 -49.42 21.67
N LEU A 408 -53.38 -49.19 20.79
CA LEU A 408 -52.82 -50.24 19.93
C LEU A 408 -52.13 -51.33 20.76
N ARG A 409 -51.36 -50.93 21.78
CA ARG A 409 -50.68 -51.87 22.69
C ARG A 409 -51.67 -52.73 23.46
N LEU A 410 -52.75 -52.14 23.98
CA LEU A 410 -53.83 -52.88 24.65
C LEU A 410 -54.46 -53.92 23.72
N LEU A 411 -54.73 -53.56 22.47
CA LEU A 411 -55.33 -54.45 21.49
C LEU A 411 -54.38 -55.60 21.12
N GLU A 412 -53.09 -55.34 20.99
CA GLU A 412 -52.09 -56.37 20.70
C GLU A 412 -51.88 -57.34 21.89
N GLN A 413 -51.92 -56.81 23.13
CA GLN A 413 -51.93 -57.63 24.35
C GLN A 413 -53.15 -58.56 24.39
N GLN A 414 -54.35 -58.03 24.08
CA GLN A 414 -55.57 -58.84 24.00
C GLN A 414 -55.46 -59.96 22.95
N LYS A 415 -54.89 -59.69 21.77
CA LYS A 415 -54.66 -60.73 20.74
C LYS A 415 -53.71 -61.82 21.23
N LEU A 416 -52.65 -61.47 21.95
CA LEU A 416 -51.72 -62.43 22.54
C LEU A 416 -52.39 -63.30 23.61
N GLU A 417 -53.30 -62.74 24.39
CA GLU A 417 -54.10 -63.52 25.34
C GLU A 417 -55.06 -64.48 24.62
N VAL A 418 -55.73 -64.02 23.56
CA VAL A 418 -56.61 -64.86 22.74
C VAL A 418 -55.85 -65.96 21.97
N SER A 419 -54.62 -65.69 21.52
CA SER A 419 -53.78 -66.69 20.83
C SER A 419 -53.21 -67.74 21.79
N LYS A 420 -52.87 -67.36 23.03
CA LYS A 420 -52.52 -68.30 24.11
C LYS A 420 -53.66 -69.27 24.45
N VAL A 421 -54.92 -68.86 24.26
CA VAL A 421 -56.10 -69.74 24.45
C VAL A 421 -56.32 -70.72 23.28
N LYS A 422 -55.80 -70.44 22.07
CA LYS A 422 -55.97 -71.29 20.87
C LYS A 422 -54.81 -72.26 20.57
N LEU A 423 -53.78 -72.33 21.42
CA LEU A 423 -52.63 -73.25 21.27
C LEU A 423 -52.72 -74.48 22.19
N LYS A 424 -53.88 -75.14 22.21
CA LYS A 424 -53.96 -76.58 22.49
C LYS A 424 -54.29 -77.30 21.18
N TYR A 425 -53.32 -78.09 20.72
CA TYR A 425 -53.31 -78.97 19.55
C TYR A 425 -53.17 -78.32 18.16
N LYS A 426 -51.95 -78.44 17.59
CA LYS A 426 -51.75 -78.65 16.15
C LYS A 426 -50.70 -79.74 15.88
N PRO A 427 -50.84 -80.56 14.82
CA PRO A 427 -50.04 -81.76 14.56
C PRO A 427 -48.66 -81.45 13.97
N LYS A 428 -47.70 -82.36 14.20
CA LYS A 428 -46.25 -82.24 13.93
C LYS A 428 -45.79 -82.23 12.45
N GLU A 429 -46.67 -82.25 11.46
CA GLU A 429 -46.27 -82.44 10.04
C GLU A 429 -46.01 -81.13 9.26
N GLU A 430 -46.52 -79.96 9.69
CA GLU A 430 -46.31 -78.70 8.95
C GLU A 430 -44.95 -78.01 9.23
N VAL A 431 -44.25 -78.40 10.32
CA VAL A 431 -42.98 -77.77 10.72
C VAL A 431 -41.83 -78.15 9.76
N PHE A 432 -41.81 -79.39 9.25
CA PHE A 432 -40.77 -79.87 8.34
C PHE A 432 -40.84 -79.26 6.93
N ALA A 433 -42.03 -78.87 6.47
CA ALA A 433 -42.18 -78.20 5.17
C ALA A 433 -41.67 -76.75 5.20
N HIS A 434 -41.77 -76.09 6.35
CA HIS A 434 -41.32 -74.71 6.51
C HIS A 434 -39.78 -74.62 6.64
N GLU A 435 -39.16 -75.55 7.36
CA GLU A 435 -37.69 -75.64 7.45
C GLU A 435 -37.02 -75.90 6.09
N LYS A 436 -37.59 -76.78 5.25
CA LYS A 436 -37.07 -77.00 3.89
C LYS A 436 -37.09 -75.72 3.04
N LYS A 437 -38.16 -74.93 3.13
CA LYS A 437 -38.26 -73.66 2.38
C LYS A 437 -37.27 -72.60 2.89
N ILE A 438 -36.97 -72.58 4.20
CA ILE A 438 -35.99 -71.66 4.77
C ILE A 438 -34.58 -72.00 4.27
N ILE A 439 -34.21 -73.28 4.27
CA ILE A 439 -32.89 -73.74 3.78
C ILE A 439 -32.72 -73.47 2.28
N GLU A 440 -33.78 -73.65 1.48
CA GLU A 440 -33.75 -73.39 0.04
C GLU A 440 -33.61 -71.88 -0.27
N PHE A 441 -34.28 -71.03 0.51
CA PHE A 441 -34.15 -69.58 0.41
C PHE A 441 -32.77 -69.07 0.82
N GLU A 442 -32.18 -69.64 1.87
CA GLU A 442 -30.81 -69.32 2.28
C GLU A 442 -29.77 -69.69 1.21
N LYS A 443 -29.93 -70.86 0.56
CA LYS A 443 -29.06 -71.26 -0.55
C LYS A 443 -29.16 -70.33 -1.76
N ILE A 444 -30.37 -69.89 -2.11
CA ILE A 444 -30.59 -68.91 -3.18
C ILE A 444 -29.93 -67.57 -2.83
N LYS A 445 -30.10 -67.11 -1.59
CA LYS A 445 -29.47 -65.87 -1.12
C LYS A 445 -27.95 -65.97 -1.17
N GLU A 446 -27.36 -67.08 -0.72
CA GLU A 446 -25.91 -67.29 -0.75
C GLU A 446 -25.34 -67.34 -2.18
N ALA A 447 -26.07 -67.96 -3.13
CA ALA A 447 -25.70 -67.95 -4.54
C ALA A 447 -25.72 -66.53 -5.13
N THR A 448 -26.80 -65.78 -4.89
CA THR A 448 -26.91 -64.38 -5.37
C THR A 448 -25.85 -63.45 -4.77
N THR A 449 -25.43 -63.69 -3.51
CA THR A 449 -24.35 -62.91 -2.91
C THR A 449 -23.00 -63.20 -3.56
N LYS A 450 -22.72 -64.46 -3.90
CA LYS A 450 -21.46 -64.84 -4.58
C LYS A 450 -21.37 -64.25 -5.98
N GLU A 451 -22.45 -64.33 -6.76
CA GLU A 451 -22.55 -63.69 -8.08
C GLU A 451 -22.35 -62.17 -8.00
N SER A 452 -22.98 -61.50 -7.02
CA SER A 452 -22.80 -60.07 -6.83
C SER A 452 -21.37 -59.66 -6.44
N GLU A 453 -20.67 -60.52 -5.70
CA GLU A 453 -19.28 -60.27 -5.29
C GLU A 453 -18.31 -60.46 -6.47
N GLU A 454 -18.56 -61.43 -7.35
CA GLU A 454 -17.79 -61.64 -8.58
C GLU A 454 -17.96 -60.47 -9.57
N ILE A 455 -19.18 -59.96 -9.74
CA ILE A 455 -19.47 -58.75 -10.52
C ILE A 455 -18.73 -57.55 -9.95
N PHE A 456 -18.79 -57.34 -8.63
CA PHE A 456 -18.13 -56.21 -7.96
C PHE A 456 -16.60 -56.27 -8.08
N ASN A 457 -16.02 -57.47 -7.96
CA ASN A 457 -14.58 -57.69 -8.15
C ASN A 457 -14.13 -57.39 -9.59
N THR A 458 -14.96 -57.74 -10.58
CA THR A 458 -14.70 -57.44 -12.00
C THR A 458 -14.72 -55.94 -12.27
N ILE A 459 -15.68 -55.20 -11.70
CA ILE A 459 -15.76 -53.74 -11.79
C ILE A 459 -14.54 -53.08 -11.13
N ASN A 460 -14.18 -53.48 -9.91
CA ASN A 460 -13.01 -52.92 -9.20
C ASN A 460 -11.71 -53.14 -9.97
N ARG A 461 -11.57 -54.30 -10.64
CA ARG A 461 -10.40 -54.58 -11.48
C ARG A 461 -10.33 -53.64 -12.68
N ALA A 462 -11.47 -53.39 -13.33
CA ALA A 462 -11.56 -52.46 -14.45
C ALA A 462 -11.20 -51.01 -14.02
N GLU A 463 -11.64 -50.57 -12.85
CA GLU A 463 -11.30 -49.26 -12.30
C GLU A 463 -9.79 -49.12 -12.00
N ARG A 464 -9.16 -50.15 -11.43
CA ARG A 464 -7.71 -50.13 -11.18
C ARG A 464 -6.90 -50.01 -12.48
N LEU A 465 -7.29 -50.74 -13.53
CA LEU A 465 -6.64 -50.65 -14.84
C LEU A 465 -6.72 -49.23 -15.43
N ALA A 466 -7.87 -48.55 -15.29
CA ALA A 466 -8.04 -47.18 -15.73
C ALA A 466 -7.13 -46.20 -14.94
N GLN A 467 -7.08 -46.35 -13.62
CA GLN A 467 -6.26 -45.51 -12.75
C GLN A 467 -4.76 -45.69 -13.02
N GLU A 468 -4.29 -46.94 -13.19
CA GLU A 468 -2.89 -47.21 -13.50
C GLU A 468 -2.46 -46.60 -14.84
N TYR A 469 -3.32 -46.65 -15.84
CA TYR A 469 -3.07 -46.03 -17.15
C TYR A 469 -2.94 -44.50 -17.04
N GLU A 470 -3.86 -43.84 -16.34
CA GLU A 470 -3.81 -42.39 -16.09
C GLU A 470 -2.56 -41.97 -15.31
N ILE A 471 -2.15 -42.77 -14.31
CA ILE A 471 -0.91 -42.53 -13.56
C ILE A 471 0.32 -42.63 -14.48
N LYS A 472 0.39 -43.65 -15.34
CA LYS A 472 1.53 -43.83 -16.27
C LYS A 472 1.59 -42.72 -17.32
N LYS A 473 0.43 -42.25 -17.81
CA LYS A 473 0.32 -41.08 -18.70
C LYS A 473 0.83 -39.79 -18.04
N LYS A 474 0.47 -39.55 -16.77
CA LYS A 474 0.98 -38.41 -15.98
C LYS A 474 2.50 -38.47 -15.73
N LYS A 475 3.09 -39.66 -15.71
CA LYS A 475 4.55 -39.87 -15.59
C LYS A 475 5.31 -39.72 -16.92
N GLY A 476 4.63 -39.37 -18.01
CA GLY A 476 5.27 -39.14 -19.32
C GLY A 476 5.65 -40.42 -20.07
N ILE A 477 5.10 -41.58 -19.69
CA ILE A 477 5.32 -42.85 -20.40
C ILE A 477 4.21 -42.98 -21.45
N PHE A 478 4.53 -42.70 -22.72
CA PHE A 478 3.55 -42.65 -23.80
C PHE A 478 3.47 -43.94 -24.65
N ASN A 479 4.42 -44.87 -24.51
CA ASN A 479 4.42 -46.18 -25.21
C ASN A 479 3.71 -47.27 -24.40
N ILE A 480 2.47 -47.04 -23.97
CA ILE A 480 1.64 -48.05 -23.28
C ILE A 480 0.35 -48.21 -24.05
N GLU A 481 0.05 -49.45 -24.42
CA GLU A 481 -1.18 -49.85 -25.08
C GLU A 481 -2.40 -49.51 -24.21
N SER A 482 -3.45 -49.00 -24.83
CA SER A 482 -4.60 -48.47 -24.10
C SER A 482 -5.48 -49.60 -23.54
N PRO A 483 -5.69 -49.70 -22.21
CA PRO A 483 -6.46 -50.79 -21.62
C PRO A 483 -7.98 -50.59 -21.74
N TYR A 484 -8.44 -49.54 -22.43
CA TYR A 484 -9.87 -49.22 -22.48
C TYR A 484 -10.71 -50.30 -23.16
N GLU A 485 -10.15 -51.04 -24.12
CA GLU A 485 -10.85 -52.17 -24.75
C GLU A 485 -11.03 -53.35 -23.79
N GLU A 486 -10.02 -53.64 -22.95
CA GLU A 486 -10.10 -54.65 -21.90
C GLU A 486 -11.12 -54.24 -20.81
N ILE A 487 -11.11 -52.97 -20.41
CA ILE A 487 -12.06 -52.39 -19.44
C ILE A 487 -13.50 -52.49 -19.94
N ILE A 488 -13.75 -52.15 -21.21
CA ILE A 488 -15.08 -52.24 -21.82
C ILE A 488 -15.56 -53.70 -21.80
N ASN A 489 -14.69 -54.65 -22.16
CA ASN A 489 -15.01 -56.07 -22.11
C ASN A 489 -15.38 -56.53 -20.69
N MET A 490 -14.61 -56.12 -19.66
CA MET A 490 -14.92 -56.42 -18.25
C MET A 490 -16.30 -55.89 -17.84
N TYR A 491 -16.67 -54.66 -18.21
CA TYR A 491 -17.99 -54.11 -17.91
C TYR A 491 -19.12 -54.81 -18.68
N THR A 492 -18.88 -55.22 -19.92
CA THR A 492 -19.90 -55.98 -20.68
C THR A 492 -20.12 -57.38 -20.13
N THR A 493 -19.10 -58.03 -19.57
CA THR A 493 -19.24 -59.34 -18.90
C THR A 493 -20.01 -59.18 -17.60
N ALA A 494 -19.63 -58.22 -16.76
CA ALA A 494 -20.29 -57.89 -15.50
C ALA A 494 -21.75 -57.41 -15.65
N LYS A 495 -22.18 -57.05 -16.86
CA LYS A 495 -23.57 -56.66 -17.18
C LYS A 495 -24.41 -57.84 -17.71
N LYS A 496 -23.76 -58.88 -18.24
CA LYS A 496 -24.43 -60.07 -18.78
C LYS A 496 -24.68 -61.12 -17.70
N GLU A 497 -23.75 -61.20 -16.74
CA GLU A 497 -23.92 -61.85 -15.44
C GLU A 497 -24.87 -61.01 -14.57
#